data_AF-A0A4P6F250-F1
#
_entry.id   AF-A0A4P6F250-F1
#
_cell.length_a   1.000
_cell.length_b   1.000
_cell.length_c   1.000
_cell.angle_alpha   90.00
_cell.angle_beta   90.00
_cell.angle_gamma   90.00
#
_symmetry.space_group_name_H-M   'P 1'
#
loop_
_entity.id
_entity.type
_entity.pdbx_description
1 polymer ?
#
loop_
_entity_poly.entity_id
_entity_poly.type
_entity_poly.pdbx_seq_one_letter_code
_entity_poly.pdbx_strand_id
1 'polypeptide(L)' 'MSEFHVTRRIKPEPTATVVGRVLVSFVLFAAGLVLMGSGASGSGSVPWLWFVLGLLCVALAFGLPMRGASQR' A
#
# COMPACT_ATOMS: atom_id res chain seq x y z
N MET A 1 43.15 -11.77 -15.79
CA MET A 1 42.25 -10.79 -16.41
C MET A 1 41.14 -10.53 -15.40
N SER A 2 40.95 -9.27 -14.99
CA SER A 2 39.94 -8.90 -13.99
C SER A 2 38.55 -9.01 -14.63
N GLU A 3 37.68 -9.80 -14.01
CA GLU A 3 36.25 -9.87 -14.33
C GLU A 3 35.63 -8.48 -14.10
N PHE A 4 35.59 -7.65 -15.14
CA PHE A 4 34.84 -6.40 -15.13
C PHE A 4 33.35 -6.73 -15.01
N HIS A 5 32.83 -6.69 -13.79
CA HIS A 5 31.38 -6.69 -13.56
C HIS A 5 30.81 -5.36 -14.09
N VAL A 6 30.44 -5.34 -15.36
CA VAL A 6 29.67 -4.26 -15.97
C VAL A 6 28.29 -4.26 -15.29
N THR A 7 28.07 -3.31 -14.38
CA THR A 7 26.80 -3.14 -13.67
C THR A 7 25.67 -3.03 -14.69
N ARG A 8 24.82 -4.06 -14.74
CA ARG A 8 23.69 -4.12 -15.68
C ARG A 8 22.79 -2.92 -15.42
N ARG A 9 22.52 -2.10 -16.44
CA ARG A 9 21.63 -0.94 -16.34
C ARG A 9 20.24 -1.42 -15.97
N ILE A 10 19.85 -1.22 -14.72
CA ILE A 10 18.49 -1.55 -14.26
C ILE A 10 17.54 -0.53 -14.87
N LYS A 11 16.62 -1.00 -15.71
CA LYS A 11 15.64 -0.12 -16.36
C LYS A 11 14.74 0.49 -15.27
N PRO A 12 14.66 1.83 -15.15
CA PRO A 12 13.80 2.45 -14.16
C PRO A 12 12.36 1.99 -14.39
N GLU A 13 11.63 1.71 -13.31
CA GLU A 13 10.20 1.41 -13.43
C GLU A 13 9.49 2.60 -14.10
N PRO A 14 8.46 2.36 -14.91
CA PRO A 14 7.67 3.44 -15.48
C PRO A 14 7.12 4.33 -14.36
N THR A 15 7.38 5.63 -14.44
CA THR A 15 6.91 6.61 -13.43
C THR A 15 5.41 6.50 -13.18
N ALA A 16 4.63 6.25 -14.24
CA ALA A 16 3.18 6.04 -14.13
C ALA A 16 2.80 4.86 -13.21
N THR A 17 3.57 3.76 -13.23
CA THR A 17 3.33 2.59 -12.38
C THR A 17 3.59 2.91 -10.91
N VAL A 18 4.66 3.66 -10.63
CA VAL A 18 5.00 4.10 -9.28
C VAL A 18 3.94 5.07 -8.75
N VAL A 19 3.56 6.07 -9.55
CA VAL A 19 2.51 7.04 -9.20
C VAL A 19 1.18 6.34 -8.95
N GLY A 20 0.80 5.36 -9.79
CA GLY A 20 -0.42 4.58 -9.60
C GLY A 20 -0.44 3.84 -8.27
N ARG A 21 0.67 3.18 -7.90
CA ARG A 21 0.79 2.52 -6.58
C ARG A 21 0.67 3.50 -5.42
N VAL A 22 1.32 4.66 -5.52
CA VAL A 22 1.25 5.70 -4.47
C VAL A 22 -0.17 6.19 -4.29
N LEU A 23 -0.89 6.50 -5.38
CA LEU A 23 -2.27 6.96 -5.32
C LEU A 23 -3.20 5.91 -4.72
N VAL A 24 -3.10 4.65 -5.17
CA VAL A 24 -3.90 3.55 -4.61
C VAL A 24 -3.63 3.39 -3.11
N SER A 25 -2.36 3.40 -2.71
CA SER A 25 -1.96 3.27 -1.30
C SER A 25 -2.51 4.43 -0.45
N PHE A 26 -2.43 5.65 -0.96
CA PHE A 26 -2.94 6.83 -0.28
C PHE A 26 -4.46 6.77 -0.08
N VAL A 27 -5.21 6.36 -1.10
CA VAL A 27 -6.67 6.20 -1.01
C VAL A 27 -7.04 5.12 0.00
N LEU A 28 -6.36 3.97 -0.02
CA LEU A 28 -6.58 2.89 0.96
C LEU A 28 -6.29 3.34 2.40
N PHE A 29 -5.21 4.11 2.59
CA PHE A 29 -4.85 4.64 3.89
C PHE A 29 -5.91 5.61 4.42
N ALA A 30 -6.30 6.60 3.62
CA ALA A 30 -7.31 7.58 4.01
C ALA A 30 -8.67 6.93 4.28
N ALA A 31 -9.11 6.01 3.41
CA ALA A 31 -10.34 5.25 3.60
C ALA A 31 -10.29 4.42 4.89
N GLY A 32 -9.16 3.76 5.17
CA GLY A 32 -8.97 2.97 6.38
C GLY A 32 -9.05 3.80 7.67
N LEU A 33 -8.48 5.01 7.69
CA LEU A 33 -8.61 5.93 8.82
C LEU A 33 -10.05 6.38 9.05
N VAL A 34 -10.78 6.72 7.98
CA VAL A 34 -12.20 7.09 8.06
C VAL A 34 -13.03 5.93 8.61
N LEU A 35 -12.78 4.72 8.13
CA LEU A 35 -13.48 3.52 8.59
C LEU A 35 -13.20 3.22 10.07
N MET A 36 -11.93 3.33 10.50
CA MET A 36 -11.57 3.21 11.92
C MET A 36 -12.26 4.26 12.79
N GLY A 37 -12.29 5.52 12.35
CA GLY A 37 -12.99 6.59 13.07
C GLY A 37 -14.49 6.32 13.19
N SER A 38 -15.11 5.82 12.11
CA SER A 38 -16.53 5.45 12.11
C SER A 38 -16.85 4.29 13.04
N GLY A 39 -16.00 3.25 13.06
CA GLY A 39 -16.14 2.10 13.95
C GLY A 39 -15.89 2.42 15.42
N ALA A 40 -14.97 3.34 15.71
CA ALA A 40 -14.70 3.82 17.07
C ALA A 40 -15.82 4.72 17.63
N SER A 41 -16.55 5.40 16.75
CA SER A 41 -17.60 6.36 17.14
C SER A 41 -19.02 5.78 17.13
N GLY A 42 -19.21 4.59 16.57
CA GLY A 42 -20.53 3.97 16.41
C GLY A 42 -21.00 3.27 17.69
N SER A 43 -22.25 3.52 18.10
CA SER A 43 -22.94 2.81 19.19
C SER A 43 -23.80 1.63 18.71
N GLY A 44 -23.66 1.23 17.44
CA GLY A 44 -24.40 0.13 16.83
C GLY A 44 -23.94 -1.24 17.35
N SER A 45 -24.60 -2.31 16.90
CA SER A 45 -24.29 -3.68 17.32
C SER A 45 -23.01 -4.26 16.68
N VAL A 46 -22.47 -3.64 15.62
CA VAL A 46 -21.26 -4.14 14.95
C VAL A 46 -20.19 -3.06 14.61
N PRO A 47 -19.83 -2.14 15.52
CA PRO A 47 -18.88 -1.05 15.25
C PRO A 47 -17.44 -1.56 15.14
N TRP A 48 -17.14 -2.65 15.85
CA TRP A 48 -15.82 -3.28 15.86
C TRP A 48 -15.43 -3.84 14.47
N LEU A 49 -16.39 -4.30 13.66
CA LEU A 49 -16.10 -4.78 12.30
C LEU A 49 -15.60 -3.64 11.40
N TRP A 50 -16.20 -2.46 11.50
CA TRP A 50 -15.76 -1.27 10.76
C TRP A 50 -14.36 -0.83 11.16
N PHE A 51 -14.04 -0.96 12.45
CA PHE A 51 -12.70 -0.71 12.96
C PHE A 51 -11.66 -1.70 12.39
N VAL A 52 -11.95 -3.02 12.46
CA VAL A 52 -11.06 -4.06 11.92
C VAL A 52 -10.89 -3.93 10.41
N LEU A 53 -11.96 -3.61 9.67
CA LEU A 53 -11.91 -3.39 8.23
C LEU A 53 -11.06 -2.16 7.90
N GLY A 54 -11.15 -1.09 8.69
CA GLY A 54 -10.30 0.09 8.54
C GLY A 54 -8.83 -0.22 8.79
N LEU A 55 -8.52 -1.00 9.83
CA LEU A 55 -7.17 -1.47 10.13
C LEU A 55 -6.60 -2.29 8.97
N LEU A 56 -7.40 -3.17 8.37
CA LEU A 56 -7.01 -3.98 7.23
C LEU A 56 -6.74 -3.12 5.99
N CYS A 57 -7.56 -2.10 5.73
CA CYS A 57 -7.31 -1.12 4.66
C CYS A 57 -5.98 -0.36 4.85
N VAL A 58 -5.68 0.07 6.07
CA VAL A 58 -4.41 0.73 6.40
C VAL A 58 -3.23 -0.23 6.20
N ALA A 59 -3.32 -1.48 6.66
CA ALA A 59 -2.26 -2.47 6.46
C ALA A 59 -2.00 -2.75 4.96
N LEU A 60 -3.05 -2.84 4.15
CA LEU A 60 -2.94 -3.02 2.71
C LEU A 60 -2.30 -1.83 1.99
N ALA A 61 -2.49 -0.60 2.49
CA ALA A 61 -1.82 0.58 1.95
C ALA A 61 -0.29 0.47 2.00
N PHE A 62 0.26 -0.23 2.99
CA PHE A 62 1.70 -0.48 3.09
C PHE A 62 2.15 -1.74 2.32
N GLY A 63 1.30 -2.78 2.24
CA GLY A 63 1.64 -4.04 1.58
C GLY A 63 1.51 -4.04 0.04
N LEU A 64 0.50 -3.34 -0.50
CA LEU A 64 0.25 -3.27 -1.95
C LEU A 64 1.39 -2.63 -2.78
N PRO A 65 2.00 -1.50 -2.37
CA PRO A 65 3.07 -0.89 -3.16
C PRO A 65 4.34 -1.76 -3.25
N MET A 66 4.55 -2.70 -2.31
CA MET A 66 5.70 -3.61 -2.32
C MET A 66 5.56 -4.78 -3.30
N ARG A 67 4.33 -5.12 -3.73
CA ARG A 67 4.06 -6.38 -4.43
C ARG A 67 4.64 -6.48 -5.85
N GLY A 68 5.04 -5.39 -6.48
CA GLY A 68 5.80 -5.51 -7.73
C GLY A 68 7.13 -4.78 -7.73
N ALA A 69 7.73 -4.59 -6.56
CA ALA A 69 9.19 -4.49 -6.47
C ALA A 69 9.85 -5.88 -6.68
N SER A 70 9.09 -6.98 -6.51
CA SER A 70 9.58 -8.36 -6.56
C SER A 70 9.70 -8.97 -7.96
N GLN A 71 9.39 -8.24 -9.04
CA GLN A 71 9.45 -8.77 -10.41
C GLN A 71 10.78 -8.50 -11.13
N ARG A 72 11.85 -8.21 -10.38
CA ARG A 72 13.19 -7.97 -10.93
C ARG A 72 14.12 -9.16 -10.75
#